data_AF-A0A1G7NFJ5-F1
#
_entry.id   AF-A0A1G7NFJ5-F1
#
_cell.length_a   1.000
_cell.length_b   1.000
_cell.length_c   1.000
_cell.angle_alpha   90.00
_cell.angle_beta   90.00
_cell.angle_gamma   90.00
#
_symmetry.space_group_name_H-M   'P 1'
#
loop_
_entity.id
_entity.type
_entity.pdbx_description
1 polymer ?
#
loop_
_entity_poly.entity_id
_entity_poly.type
_entity_poly.pdbx_seq_one_letter_code
_entity_poly.pdbx_strand_id
1 'polypeptide(L)' 'MAAKQYFVARGEIHRDGKVIAREGDSYTPKNAAEEKRLLSRGVIMEDVEDDQDSEDDDSGAGGGAKK' A
#
# COMPACT_ATOMS: atom_id res chain seq x y z
N MET A 1 -7.19 -6.10 -10.49
CA MET A 1 -7.05 -6.12 -9.02
C MET A 1 -5.57 -6.03 -8.72
N ALA A 2 -5.09 -4.85 -8.35
CA ALA A 2 -3.71 -4.69 -7.92
C ALA A 2 -3.48 -5.59 -6.69
N ALA A 3 -2.39 -6.33 -6.69
CA ALA A 3 -2.00 -7.09 -5.52
C ALA A 3 -1.49 -6.09 -4.48
N LYS A 4 -2.14 -6.02 -3.32
CA LYS A 4 -1.68 -5.19 -2.19
C LYS A 4 -0.27 -5.64 -1.81
N GLN A 5 0.69 -4.76 -2.00
CA GLN A 5 2.06 -4.98 -1.55
C GLN A 5 2.17 -4.48 -0.11
N TYR A 6 2.97 -5.15 0.71
CA TYR A 6 3.27 -4.69 2.05
C TYR A 6 4.78 -4.66 2.24
N PHE A 7 5.24 -3.75 3.09
CA PHE A 7 6.63 -3.70 3.52
C PHE A 7 6.71 -3.65 5.04
N VAL A 8 7.84 -4.10 5.58
CA VAL A 8 8.09 -4.03 7.02
C VAL A 8 8.37 -2.59 7.40
N ALA A 9 7.42 -2.00 8.12
CA ALA A 9 7.49 -0.64 8.62
C ALA A 9 8.50 -0.48 9.75
N ARG A 10 8.65 -1.52 10.60
CA ARG A 10 9.62 -1.52 11.70
C ARG A 10 9.95 -2.92 12.22
N GLY A 11 11.17 -3.05 12.70
CA GLY A 11 11.66 -4.26 13.37
C GLY A 11 11.95 -5.42 12.40
N GLU A 12 11.85 -6.65 12.91
CA GLU A 12 12.17 -7.86 12.15
C GLU A 12 11.01 -8.88 12.25
N ILE A 13 10.70 -9.54 11.14
CA ILE A 13 9.71 -10.61 11.10
C ILE A 13 10.43 -11.94 11.21
N HIS A 14 10.09 -12.70 12.25
CA HIS A 14 10.66 -14.01 12.51
C HIS A 14 9.64 -15.09 12.15
N ARG A 15 10.08 -16.11 11.41
CA ARG A 15 9.31 -17.32 11.12
C ARG A 15 10.20 -18.53 11.43
N ASP A 16 9.69 -19.42 12.28
CA ASP A 16 10.41 -20.63 12.70
C ASP A 16 11.83 -20.35 13.25
N GLY A 17 11.98 -19.24 13.99
CA GLY A 17 13.25 -18.82 14.58
C GLY A 17 14.24 -18.18 13.60
N LYS A 18 13.84 -17.93 12.35
CA LYS A 18 14.65 -17.24 11.34
C LYS A 18 14.05 -15.89 11.00
N VAL A 19 14.89 -14.88 10.83
CA VAL A 19 14.49 -13.59 10.27
C VAL A 19 14.19 -13.79 8.78
N ILE A 20 12.98 -13.46 8.37
CA ILE A 20 12.52 -13.59 6.97
C ILE A 20 12.35 -12.25 6.26
N ALA A 21 12.17 -11.17 7.01
CA ALA A 21 12.10 -9.81 6.49
C ALA A 21 12.52 -8.83 7.60
N ARG A 22 13.19 -7.75 7.22
CA ARG A 22 13.59 -6.65 8.11
C ARG A 22 12.89 -5.38 7.69
N GLU A 23 12.98 -4.37 8.54
CA GLU A 23 12.54 -3.01 8.23
C GLU A 23 13.00 -2.57 6.83
N GLY A 24 12.04 -2.10 6.02
CA GLY A 24 12.25 -1.73 4.63
C GLY A 24 12.13 -2.87 3.62
N ASP A 25 12.16 -4.14 4.03
CA ASP A 25 11.94 -5.27 3.13
C ASP A 25 10.46 -5.42 2.76
N SER A 26 10.22 -5.85 1.52
CA SER A 26 8.91 -6.27 1.05
C SER A 26 8.48 -7.54 1.78
N TYR A 27 7.25 -7.59 2.25
CA TYR A 27 6.71 -8.72 2.96
C TYR A 27 5.32 -9.11 2.45
N THR A 28 5.12 -10.39 2.18
CA THR A 28 3.79 -10.91 1.82
C THR A 28 3.25 -11.77 2.96
N PRO A 29 2.19 -11.32 3.66
CA PRO A 29 1.53 -12.12 4.68
C PRO A 29 0.99 -13.43 4.10
N LYS A 30 1.14 -14.54 4.84
CA LYS A 30 0.65 -15.85 4.36
C LYS A 30 -0.87 -15.98 4.41
N ASN A 31 -1.53 -15.21 5.29
CA ASN A 31 -2.97 -15.25 5.53
C ASN A 31 -3.46 -13.94 6.17
N ALA A 32 -4.78 -13.70 6.07
CA ALA A 32 -5.43 -12.50 6.61
C ALA A 32 -5.24 -12.32 8.14
N ALA A 33 -5.08 -13.42 8.88
CA ALA A 33 -4.82 -13.36 10.32
C ALA A 33 -3.43 -12.79 10.65
N GLU A 34 -2.39 -13.20 9.90
CA GLU A 34 -1.03 -12.67 10.02
C GLU A 34 -0.98 -11.22 9.56
N GLU A 35 -1.59 -10.92 8.42
CA GLU A 35 -1.74 -9.56 7.88
C GLU A 35 -2.33 -8.61 8.93
N LYS A 36 -3.54 -8.89 9.42
CA LYS A 36 -4.23 -8.04 10.39
C LYS A 36 -3.43 -7.88 11.68
N ARG A 37 -2.74 -8.93 12.14
CA ARG A 37 -1.92 -8.88 13.36
C ARG A 37 -0.69 -7.99 13.17
N LEU A 38 -0.02 -8.08 12.03
CA LEU A 38 1.18 -7.29 11.73
C LEU A 38 0.82 -5.82 11.43
N LEU A 39 -0.24 -5.57 10.65
CA LEU A 39 -0.79 -4.23 10.41
C LEU A 39 -1.24 -3.57 11.70
N SER A 40 -2.04 -4.26 12.52
CA SER A 40 -2.53 -3.71 13.80
C SER A 40 -1.40 -3.41 14.80
N ARG A 41 -0.24 -4.05 14.65
CA ARG A 41 0.96 -3.77 15.45
C ARG A 41 1.86 -2.73 14.81
N GLY A 42 1.55 -2.26 13.61
CA GLY A 42 2.39 -1.38 12.80
C GLY A 42 3.76 -2.00 12.54
N VAL A 43 3.83 -3.31 12.32
CA VAL A 43 5.06 -4.02 11.91
C VAL A 43 5.19 -4.01 10.39
N ILE A 44 4.07 -4.16 9.69
CA ILE A 44 4.00 -4.00 8.24
C ILE A 44 3.08 -2.82 7.90
N MET A 45 3.31 -2.20 6.75
CA MET A 45 2.46 -1.17 6.16
C MET A 45 2.10 -1.59 4.73
N GLU A 46 0.91 -1.19 4.30
CA GLU A 46 0.42 -1.41 2.94
C GLU A 46 1.12 -0.39 2.04
N ASP A 47 1.86 -0.88 1.04
CA ASP A 47 2.38 -0.07 -0.05
C ASP A 47 1.19 0.24 -0.95
N VAL A 48 0.42 1.24 -0.53
CA VAL A 48 -0.48 1.93 -1.43
C VAL A 48 0.44 2.66 -2.40
N GLU A 49 0.72 2.01 -3.54
CA GLU A 49 0.91 2.75 -4.78
C GLU A 49 -0.38 3.57 -4.93
N ASP A 50 -0.33 4.78 -4.37
CA ASP A 50 -1.38 5.77 -4.46
C ASP A 50 -1.65 5.89 -5.96
N ASP A 51 -2.79 5.35 -6.40
CA ASP A 51 -3.48 5.68 -7.64
C ASP A 51 -3.79 7.20 -7.55
N GLN A 52 -2.74 8.04 -7.61
CA GLN A 52 -2.82 9.42 -8.05
C GLN A 52 -2.96 9.41 -9.57
N ASP A 53 -3.96 8.69 -10.10
CA ASP A 53 -4.60 9.17 -11.31
C ASP A 53 -5.59 10.24 -10.81
N SER A 54 -5.03 11.43 -10.67
CA SER A 54 -5.79 12.62 -10.33
C SER A 54 -6.87 12.79 -11.39
N GLU A 55 -8.12 12.73 -10.96
CA GLU A 55 -9.28 13.18 -11.71
C GLU A 55 -9.15 14.68 -12.03
N ASP A 56 -8.36 15.06 -13.04
CA ASP A 56 -8.30 16.43 -13.55
C ASP A 56 -7.92 16.44 -15.05
N ASP A 57 -8.89 16.14 -15.91
CA ASP A 57 -9.04 16.93 -17.14
C ASP A 57 -10.51 17.36 -17.25
N ASP A 58 -10.81 18.40 -16.45
CA ASP A 58 -11.92 19.32 -16.63
C ASP A 58 -11.87 19.93 -18.04
N SER A 59 -12.37 19.21 -19.03
CA SER A 59 -12.70 19.75 -20.36
C SER A 59 -14.21 19.99 -20.46
N GLY A 60 -14.78 20.64 -19.45
CA GLY A 60 -16.11 21.26 -19.48
C GLY A 60 -16.08 22.58 -20.27
N ALA A 61 -15.83 22.53 -21.58
CA ALA A 61 -15.97 23.70 -22.45
C ALA A 61 -17.46 23.99 -22.72
N GLY A 62 -18.14 24.52 -21.69
CA GLY A 62 -19.43 25.18 -21.80
C GLY A 62 -19.33 26.39 -22.73
N GLY A 63 -20.31 26.53 -23.61
CA GLY A 63 -20.40 27.63 -24.57
C GLY A 63 -20.49 29.01 -23.91
N GLY A 64 -20.06 30.03 -24.65
CA GLY A 64 -20.20 31.41 -24.20
C GLY A 64 -19.46 32.44 -25.04
N ALA A 65 -20.13 32.88 -26.11
CA ALA A 65 -20.16 34.26 -26.62
C ALA A 65 -18.84 35.02 -26.85
N LYS A 66 -18.55 35.33 -28.13
CA LYS A 66 -18.01 36.65 -28.52
C LYS A 66 -18.71 37.12 -29.80
N LYS A 67 -19.12 38.39 -29.73
CA LYS A 67 -19.81 39.22 -30.74
C LYS A 67 -19.13 39.23 -32.10
#